data_AF-A0AA50VGP0-F1
#
_entry.id   AF-A0AA50VGP0-F1
#
_cell.length_a   1.000
_cell.length_b   1.000
_cell.length_c   1.000
_cell.angle_alpha   90.00
_cell.angle_beta   90.00
_cell.angle_gamma   90.00
#
_symmetry.space_group_name_H-M   'P 1'
#
loop_
_entity.id
_entity.type
_entity.pdbx_description
1 polymer ?
#
loop_
_entity_poly.entity_id
_entity_poly.type
_entity_poly.pdbx_seq_one_letter_code
_entity_poly.pdbx_strand_id
1 'polypeptide(L)'
;EETGFDISNYLNKQDYIDATIHEQNVRLYIIANVPRDTKFQPRTRNEIKACEWFSIADLPANRKDMTPKLKMGVSPNAFFMVLPFVKRLRRWVA
;
A
#
# COMPACT_ATOMS: atom_id res chain seq x y z
N GLU A 1 5.91 13.68 0.73
CA GLU A 1 7.14 13.78 -0.08
C GLU A 1 7.04 12.91 -1.33
N GLU A 2 6.84 11.61 -1.15
CA GLU A 2 6.80 10.61 -2.23
C GLU A 2 5.58 10.69 -3.17
N THR A 3 4.41 11.13 -2.68
CA THR A 3 3.17 11.15 -3.47
C THR A 3 2.68 12.56 -3.82
N GLY A 4 3.22 13.59 -3.16
CA GLY A 4 2.75 14.98 -3.27
C GLY A 4 1.35 15.25 -2.66
N PHE A 5 0.62 14.21 -2.24
CA PHE A 5 -0.73 14.33 -1.71
C PHE A 5 -0.75 14.69 -0.23
N ASP A 6 -1.60 15.64 0.16
CA ASP A 6 -1.80 16.02 1.55
C ASP A 6 -2.89 15.14 2.20
N ILE A 7 -2.48 14.38 3.21
CA ILE A 7 -3.35 13.45 3.94
C ILE A 7 -3.95 14.06 5.20
N SER A 8 -3.62 15.31 5.56
CA SER A 8 -3.95 15.89 6.87
C SER A 8 -5.44 15.82 7.21
N ASN A 9 -6.30 16.03 6.21
CA ASN A 9 -7.76 15.98 6.35
C ASN A 9 -8.35 14.57 6.31
N TYR A 10 -7.56 13.56 5.94
CA TYR A 10 -7.98 12.17 5.84
C TYR A 10 -7.45 11.31 6.99
N LEU A 11 -6.50 11.83 7.77
CA LEU A 11 -5.81 11.06 8.79
C LEU A 11 -6.71 10.79 10.01
N ASN A 12 -7.04 9.52 10.22
CA ASN A 12 -7.51 9.03 11.51
C ASN A 12 -6.37 8.31 12.24
N LYS A 13 -5.95 8.82 13.39
CA LYS A 13 -4.85 8.23 14.18
C LYS A 13 -5.19 6.85 14.77
N GLN A 14 -6.46 6.47 14.80
CA GLN A 14 -6.92 5.17 15.29
C GLN A 14 -6.88 4.10 14.19
N ASP A 15 -6.87 4.50 12.92
CA ASP A 15 -6.82 3.59 11.78
C ASP A 15 -5.37 3.35 11.37
N TYR A 16 -4.77 2.31 11.93
CA TYR A 16 -3.41 1.90 11.59
C TYR A 16 -3.22 0.39 11.66
N ILE A 17 -2.14 -0.07 11.03
CA ILE A 17 -1.67 -1.45 11.10
C ILE A 17 -0.20 -1.44 11.52
N ASP A 18 0.10 -2.12 12.62
CA ASP A 18 1.48 -2.38 13.05
C ASP A 18 1.97 -3.73 12.55
N ALA A 19 3.23 -3.79 12.16
CA ALA A 19 3.96 -5.03 11.93
C ALA A 19 5.41 -4.88 12.39
N THR A 20 5.96 -5.97 12.93
CA THR A 20 7.40 -6.07 13.19
C THR A 20 8.06 -6.73 11.98
N ILE A 21 8.98 -6.02 11.33
CA ILE A 21 9.70 -6.49 10.13
C ILE A 21 11.20 -6.32 10.42
N HIS A 22 11.97 -7.42 10.38
CA HIS A 22 13.40 -7.39 10.69
C HIS A 22 13.72 -6.66 12.00
N GLU A 23 12.98 -6.99 13.07
CA GLU A 23 13.11 -6.37 14.41
C GLU A 23 12.74 -4.88 14.50
N GLN A 24 12.28 -4.28 13.40
CA GLN A 24 11.78 -2.91 13.36
C GLN A 24 10.26 -2.90 13.46
N ASN A 25 9.71 -2.05 14.34
CA ASN A 25 8.27 -1.82 14.41
C ASN A 25 7.86 -0.79 13.37
N VAL A 26 7.06 -1.21 12.40
CA VAL A 26 6.55 -0.39 11.32
C VAL A 26 5.05 -0.17 11.53
N ARG A 27 4.62 1.09 11.48
CA ARG A 27 3.22 1.49 11.53
C ARG A 27 2.80 2.10 10.21
N LEU A 28 1.75 1.58 9.60
CA LEU A 28 1.09 2.19 8.44
C LEU A 28 -0.29 2.70 8.85
N TYR A 29 -0.52 4.01 8.72
CA TYR A 29 -1.86 4.59 8.87
C TYR A 29 -2.69 4.35 7.62
N ILE A 30 -3.96 4.02 7.80
CA ILE A 30 -4.87 3.78 6.70
C ILE A 30 -5.55 5.09 6.32
N ILE A 31 -5.35 5.50 5.08
CA ILE A 31 -5.96 6.70 4.49
C ILE A 31 -6.99 6.22 3.47
N ALA A 32 -8.27 6.45 3.75
CA ALA A 32 -9.38 6.00 2.91
C ALA A 32 -10.08 7.16 2.21
N ASN A 33 -10.95 6.83 1.26
CA ASN A 33 -11.74 7.80 0.48
C ASN A 33 -10.90 8.80 -0.34
N VAL A 34 -9.67 8.43 -0.69
CA VAL A 34 -8.87 9.21 -1.64
C VAL A 34 -9.49 9.05 -3.04
N PRO A 35 -9.80 10.15 -3.75
CA PRO A 35 -10.36 10.08 -5.10
C PRO A 35 -9.42 9.33 -6.06
N ARG A 36 -9.96 8.43 -6.90
CA ARG A 36 -9.12 7.63 -7.82
C ARG A 36 -8.41 8.45 -8.89
N ASP A 37 -8.95 9.60 -9.24
CA ASP A 37 -8.41 10.55 -10.21
C ASP A 37 -7.33 11.49 -9.61
N THR A 38 -7.06 11.37 -8.30
CA THR A 38 -5.98 12.08 -7.62
C THR A 38 -4.66 11.91 -8.37
N LYS A 39 -4.02 13.04 -8.69
CA LYS A 39 -2.70 13.05 -9.33
C LYS A 39 -1.62 12.97 -8.26
N PHE A 40 -0.97 11.81 -8.17
CA PHE A 40 0.20 11.64 -7.33
C PHE A 40 1.46 12.08 -8.08
N GLN A 41 2.21 12.98 -7.47
CA GLN A 41 3.47 13.48 -8.00
C GLN A 41 4.50 13.63 -6.88
N PRO A 42 5.60 12.87 -6.92
CA PRO A 42 6.69 13.02 -5.97
C PRO A 42 7.28 14.43 -6.00
N ARG A 43 7.69 14.94 -4.84
CA ARG A 43 8.40 16.23 -4.75
C ARG A 43 9.88 16.10 -5.13
N THR A 44 10.46 14.93 -4.87
CA THR A 44 11.86 14.58 -5.17
C THR A 44 11.97 13.97 -6.57
N ARG A 45 13.04 14.30 -7.29
CA ARG A 45 13.25 13.81 -8.67
C ARG A 45 13.98 12.46 -8.63
N ASN A 46 13.57 11.55 -9.53
CA ASN A 46 14.21 10.24 -9.75
C ASN A 46 14.14 9.23 -8.59
N GLU A 47 13.29 9.44 -7.58
CA GLU A 47 13.10 8.49 -6.48
C GLU A 47 11.96 7.50 -6.73
N ILE A 48 10.83 7.98 -7.27
CA ILE A 48 9.64 7.15 -7.54
C ILE A 48 9.42 7.06 -9.04
N LYS A 49 9.36 5.83 -9.55
CA LYS A 49 9.15 5.56 -10.98
C LYS A 49 7.69 5.71 -11.41
N ALA A 50 6.74 5.24 -10.59
CA ALA A 50 5.32 5.26 -10.87
C ALA A 50 4.49 5.18 -9.57
N CYS A 51 3.31 5.80 -9.59
CA CYS A 51 2.30 5.69 -8.53
C CYS A 51 1.01 5.14 -9.16
N GLU A 52 0.66 3.91 -8.81
CA GLU A 52 -0.46 3.18 -9.41
C GLU A 52 -1.37 2.61 -8.32
N TRP A 53 -2.66 2.49 -8.63
CA TRP A 53 -3.63 1.85 -7.75
C TRP A 53 -3.60 0.34 -7.90
N PHE A 54 -3.60 -0.37 -6.77
CA PHE A 54 -3.72 -1.82 -6.72
C PHE A 54 -5.03 -2.24 -6.05
N SER A 55 -5.67 -3.28 -6.58
CA SER A 55 -6.82 -3.90 -5.94
C SER A 55 -6.38 -4.67 -4.69
N ILE A 56 -6.99 -4.37 -3.54
CA ILE A 56 -6.68 -5.04 -2.26
C ILE A 56 -7.01 -6.55 -2.31
N ALA A 57 -8.04 -6.92 -3.08
CA ALA A 57 -8.43 -8.31 -3.29
C ALA A 57 -7.34 -9.08 -4.07
N ASP A 58 -6.64 -8.41 -4.97
CA ASP A 58 -5.65 -9.02 -5.87
C ASP A 58 -4.21 -8.96 -5.33
N LEU A 59 -3.99 -8.33 -4.17
CA LEU A 59 -2.70 -8.36 -3.48
C LEU A 59 -2.30 -9.81 -3.13
N PRO A 60 -1.01 -10.16 -3.17
CA PRO A 60 -0.58 -11.51 -2.81
C PRO A 60 -0.82 -11.80 -1.32
N ALA A 61 -1.31 -12.99 -0.99
CA ALA A 61 -1.40 -13.47 0.40
C ALA A 61 -0.06 -13.98 0.94
N ASN A 62 0.84 -14.43 0.04
CA ASN A 62 2.20 -14.87 0.34
C ASN A 62 3.07 -14.76 -0.92
N ARG A 63 4.39 -15.00 -0.81
CA ARG A 63 5.33 -14.86 -1.94
C ARG A 63 5.09 -15.84 -3.11
N LYS A 64 4.34 -16.92 -2.91
CA LYS A 64 4.01 -17.91 -3.96
C LYS A 64 2.63 -17.67 -4.59
N ASP A 65 1.86 -16.71 -4.07
CA ASP A 65 0.52 -16.39 -4.57
C ASP A 65 0.63 -15.65 -5.90
N MET A 66 0.21 -16.30 -6.99
CA MET A 66 0.31 -15.77 -8.36
C MET A 66 -0.86 -14.88 -8.78
N THR A 67 -1.85 -14.65 -7.89
CA THR A 67 -2.99 -13.75 -8.13
C THR A 67 -2.60 -12.39 -8.72
N PRO A 68 -1.62 -11.63 -8.17
CA PRO A 68 -1.26 -10.33 -8.72
C PRO A 68 -0.69 -10.41 -10.14
N LYS A 69 0.00 -11.51 -10.50
CA LYS A 69 0.52 -11.68 -11.86
C LYS A 69 -0.63 -11.91 -12.85
N LEU A 70 -1.63 -12.70 -12.46
CA LEU A 70 -2.77 -13.04 -13.30
C LEU A 70 -3.75 -11.87 -13.45
N LYS A 71 -3.94 -11.07 -12.39
CA LYS A 71 -4.97 -10.01 -12.35
C LYS A 71 -4.43 -8.62 -12.65
N MET A 72 -3.16 -8.36 -12.31
CA MET A 72 -2.54 -7.03 -12.42
C MET A 72 -1.26 -7.04 -13.27
N GLY A 73 -0.80 -8.21 -13.75
CA GLY A 73 0.44 -8.32 -14.50
C GLY A 73 1.72 -8.15 -13.67
N VAL A 74 1.59 -8.08 -12.34
CA VAL A 74 2.71 -7.77 -11.43
C VAL A 74 3.18 -9.01 -10.68
N SER A 75 4.49 -9.27 -10.68
CA SER A 75 5.08 -10.38 -9.95
C SER A 75 4.83 -10.24 -8.43
N PRO A 76 4.54 -11.33 -7.70
CA PRO A 76 4.40 -11.28 -6.24
C PRO A 76 5.66 -10.74 -5.54
N ASN A 77 6.83 -10.94 -6.16
CA ASN A 77 8.11 -10.44 -5.63
C ASN A 77 8.29 -8.93 -5.79
N ALA A 78 7.46 -8.24 -6.58
CA ALA A 78 7.48 -6.79 -6.68
C ALA A 78 6.89 -6.10 -5.43
N PHE A 79 6.15 -6.85 -4.59
CA PHE A 79 5.55 -6.34 -3.36
C PHE A 79 6.54 -6.46 -2.19
N PHE A 80 7.43 -5.48 -2.07
CA PHE A 80 8.39 -5.40 -0.97
C PHE A 80 7.74 -4.84 0.31
N MET A 81 7.86 -5.57 1.43
CA MET A 81 7.28 -5.22 2.75
C MET A 81 5.76 -5.02 2.80
N VAL A 82 5.00 -5.37 1.76
CA VAL A 82 3.53 -5.25 1.76
C VAL A 82 2.85 -6.42 2.49
N LEU A 83 3.38 -7.64 2.32
CA LEU A 83 2.76 -8.88 2.81
C LEU A 83 2.38 -8.89 4.30
N PRO A 84 3.21 -8.37 5.24
CA PRO A 84 2.86 -8.35 6.66
C PRO A 84 1.55 -7.60 6.97
N PHE A 85 1.14 -6.69 6.10
CA PHE A 85 -0.03 -5.82 6.30
C PHE A 85 -1.29 -6.33 5.60
N VAL A 86 -1.17 -7.13 4.53
CA VAL A 86 -2.29 -7.51 3.63
C VAL A 86 -3.47 -8.13 4.37
N LYS A 87 -3.23 -9.07 5.29
CA LYS A 87 -4.31 -9.76 6.02
C LYS A 87 -5.12 -8.80 6.90
N ARG A 88 -4.43 -7.89 7.58
CA ARG A 88 -5.07 -6.90 8.46
C ARG A 88 -5.78 -5.83 7.64
N LEU A 89 -5.18 -5.41 6.52
CA LEU A 89 -5.79 -4.48 5.58
C LEU A 89 -7.10 -5.03 5.00
N ARG A 90 -7.12 -6.29 4.55
CA ARG A 90 -8.35 -6.95 4.06
C ARG A 90 -9.45 -6.99 5.11
N ARG A 91 -9.09 -7.19 6.38
CA ARG A 91 -10.06 -7.18 7.48
C ARG A 91 -10.60 -5.77 7.76
N TRP A 92 -9.76 -4.75 7.63
CA TRP A 92 -10.19 -3.36 7.85
C TRP A 92 -11.17 -2.88 6.77
N VAL A 93 -11.03 -3.38 5.53
CA VAL A 93 -11.94 -3.04 4.42
C VAL A 93 -13.26 -3.82 4.45
N ALA A 94 -13.29 -4.97 5.12
CA ALA A 94 -14.45 -5.87 5.18
C ALA A 94 -15.50 -5.36 6.18
#